data_AF-D2W1A5-F1
#
_entry.id   AF-D2W1A5-F1
#
_cell.length_a   1.000
_cell.length_b   1.000
_cell.length_c   1.000
_cell.angle_alpha   90.00
_cell.angle_beta   90.00
_cell.angle_gamma   90.00
#
_symmetry.space_group_name_H-M   'P 1'
#
loop_
_entity.id
_entity.type
_entity.pdbx_description
1 polymer ?
#
loop_
_entity_poly.entity_id
_entity_poly.type
_entity_poly.pdbx_seq_one_letter_code
_entity_poly.pdbx_strand_id
1 'polypeptide(L)'
;MAQDNTTDELNEFFNDLLESNVEGGDNPLLQQQEQEQQDDELLHPISCSYCRKNHRDIPIQQSDFENYYNMAQNGVLKDDVINAILFGCQALIDQRLGDKEASKLSFNKARKLIQPYFDNIDDINVGCVYFLFCSFEASNANYRKVALYYNILKTFVDEIVKMENSNIKLTTQMKRLKSRTRFIEMTMSTSQDIDCNNPLAIAKMFPRLVYVATGVDGFAELCAKLEHLDKDRIEEHLATVDSVCIFMNNHMRQMDESGDRKNVIDLMGNIVSNGMKLASYLTVDNDNWEKIMTYSTNITTATENPLFVFLPAAVVSHVAMAAKQHLRLWSLIRLGMVSDFFQGKNTLSQLIYQSYRALSILSTRFDRVQKFYSDLYQELEHFIKEYFTQQNQLDSTLLNNTTIVIDNNTATTTNEPLLPDLQPPPPESSFTSMLDDSFFFDPPQHFE
;
A
#
# COMPACT_ATOMS: atom_id res chain seq x y z
N MET A 1 -1.25 38.53 34.14
CA MET A 1 -0.47 37.58 34.95
C MET A 1 -1.27 36.29 35.01
N ALA A 2 -1.09 35.44 34.00
CA ALA A 2 -1.60 34.08 34.02
C ALA A 2 -0.46 33.21 34.55
N GLN A 3 -0.70 32.49 35.63
CA GLN A 3 0.28 31.56 36.21
C GLN A 3 0.24 30.25 35.42
N ASP A 4 1.44 29.73 35.10
CA ASP A 4 1.68 28.45 34.42
C ASP A 4 1.19 27.28 35.27
N ASN A 5 0.08 26.64 34.85
CA ASN A 5 -0.41 25.37 35.39
C ASN A 5 0.25 24.14 34.74
N THR A 6 1.15 24.33 33.76
CA THR A 6 1.74 23.21 32.99
C THR A 6 2.80 22.42 33.76
N THR A 7 3.37 22.99 34.83
CA THR A 7 4.41 22.32 35.63
C THR A 7 3.86 21.31 36.61
N ASP A 8 2.63 21.48 37.09
CA ASP A 8 2.02 20.57 38.07
C ASP A 8 1.47 19.31 37.39
N GLU A 9 0.88 19.43 36.19
CA GLU A 9 0.42 18.29 35.39
C GLU A 9 1.58 17.38 34.91
N LEU A 10 2.75 17.97 34.61
CA LEU A 10 3.94 17.20 34.24
C LEU A 10 4.51 16.43 35.44
N ASN A 11 4.50 17.02 36.63
CA ASN A 11 4.99 16.35 37.84
C ASN A 11 4.05 15.24 38.31
N GLU A 12 2.73 15.40 38.15
CA GLU A 12 1.74 14.37 38.45
C GLU A 12 1.89 13.17 37.49
N PHE A 13 2.11 13.42 36.19
CA PHE A 13 2.40 12.38 35.21
C PHE A 13 3.68 11.58 35.51
N PHE A 14 4.75 12.24 35.99
CA PHE A 14 6.00 11.55 36.35
C PHE A 14 5.89 10.78 37.67
N ASN A 15 5.09 11.24 38.62
CA ASN A 15 4.87 10.52 39.88
C ASN A 15 4.00 9.27 39.68
N ASP A 16 2.96 9.35 38.85
CA ASP A 16 2.16 8.17 38.47
C ASP A 16 3.01 7.09 37.76
N LEU A 17 4.00 7.51 36.97
CA LEU A 17 4.94 6.61 36.29
C LEU A 17 5.93 5.93 37.26
N LEU A 18 6.20 6.56 38.41
CA LEU A 18 7.15 6.07 39.41
C LEU A 18 6.46 5.21 40.47
N GLU A 19 5.21 5.50 40.83
CA GLU A 19 4.45 4.74 41.82
C GLU A 19 3.87 3.43 41.26
N SER A 20 3.66 3.31 39.93
CA SER A 20 3.21 2.07 39.30
C SER A 20 4.27 0.95 39.24
N ASN A 21 5.49 1.18 39.74
CA ASN A 21 6.65 0.28 39.59
C ASN A 21 7.11 -0.41 40.89
N VAL A 22 6.37 -0.31 42.00
CA VAL A 22 6.89 -0.73 43.33
C VAL A 22 6.23 -1.99 43.92
N GLU A 23 5.11 -2.49 43.39
CA GLU A 23 4.45 -3.67 43.98
C GLU A 23 4.22 -4.80 42.97
N GLY A 24 5.27 -5.57 42.70
CA GLY A 24 5.22 -6.81 41.93
C GLY A 24 6.64 -7.29 41.61
N GLY A 25 7.06 -8.43 42.17
CA GLY A 25 8.44 -8.92 42.18
C GLY A 25 9.01 -9.45 40.86
N ASP A 26 8.56 -8.93 39.72
CA ASP A 26 9.15 -9.23 38.43
C ASP A 26 9.87 -8.00 37.91
N ASN A 27 11.19 -8.11 37.70
CA ASN A 27 11.98 -7.01 37.17
C ASN A 27 11.55 -6.75 35.71
N PRO A 28 10.92 -5.60 35.38
CA PRO A 28 10.41 -5.34 34.04
C PRO A 28 11.52 -5.32 32.98
N LEU A 29 12.78 -5.06 33.36
CA LEU A 29 13.93 -5.18 32.46
C LEU A 29 14.24 -6.64 32.08
N LEU A 30 14.03 -7.58 33.00
CA LEU A 30 14.24 -9.01 32.74
C LEU A 30 13.16 -9.56 31.83
N GLN A 31 11.89 -9.22 32.07
CA GLN A 31 10.79 -9.58 31.18
C GLN A 31 10.99 -8.99 29.79
N GLN A 32 11.47 -7.75 29.68
CA GLN A 32 11.78 -7.13 28.39
C GLN A 32 12.94 -7.84 27.68
N GLN A 33 13.98 -8.28 28.40
CA GLN A 33 15.11 -9.03 27.82
C GLN A 33 14.72 -10.44 27.38
N GLU A 34 13.89 -11.13 28.15
CA GLU A 34 13.37 -12.47 27.80
C GLU A 34 12.45 -12.39 26.58
N GLN A 35 11.58 -11.37 26.53
CA GLN A 35 10.73 -11.12 25.39
C GLN A 35 11.54 -10.76 24.14
N GLU A 36 12.59 -9.93 24.27
CA GLU A 36 13.51 -9.61 23.16
C GLU A 36 14.28 -10.84 22.66
N GLN A 37 14.68 -11.76 23.54
CA GLN A 37 15.33 -13.01 23.12
C GLN A 37 14.36 -13.94 22.38
N GLN A 38 13.13 -14.05 22.86
CA GLN A 38 12.10 -14.86 22.21
C GLN A 38 11.71 -14.30 20.84
N ASP A 39 11.61 -12.98 20.73
CA ASP A 39 11.36 -12.28 19.46
C ASP A 39 12.52 -12.46 18.47
N ASP A 40 13.76 -12.45 18.95
CA ASP A 40 14.96 -12.67 18.14
C ASP A 40 15.03 -14.11 17.58
N GLU A 41 14.52 -15.12 18.30
CA GLU A 41 14.43 -16.50 17.81
C GLU A 41 13.39 -16.68 16.70
N LEU A 42 12.34 -15.84 16.68
CA LEU A 42 11.30 -15.85 15.66
C LEU A 42 11.70 -15.08 14.39
N LEU A 43 12.71 -14.21 14.49
CA LEU A 43 13.17 -13.32 13.46
C LEU A 43 14.31 -13.92 12.64
N HIS A 44 13.98 -14.73 11.63
CA HIS A 44 14.95 -15.04 10.57
C HIS A 44 14.86 -14.01 9.45
N PRO A 45 15.91 -13.21 9.18
CA PRO A 45 15.89 -12.29 8.06
C PRO A 45 15.73 -13.05 6.73
N ILE A 46 14.58 -12.89 6.08
CA ILE A 46 14.26 -13.18 4.66
C ILE A 46 14.18 -14.66 4.27
N SER A 47 13.27 -15.42 4.88
CA SER A 47 13.09 -16.85 4.58
C SER A 47 12.66 -17.18 3.13
N CYS A 48 12.04 -16.26 2.38
CA CYS A 48 11.38 -16.62 1.13
C CYS A 48 12.15 -16.21 -0.15
N SER A 49 12.38 -17.20 -1.03
CA SER A 49 12.92 -17.04 -2.39
C SER A 49 12.17 -16.02 -3.25
N TYR A 50 10.86 -15.87 -3.03
CA TYR A 50 10.01 -14.91 -3.70
C TYR A 50 10.41 -13.46 -3.36
N CYS A 51 10.74 -13.21 -2.10
CA CYS A 51 11.16 -11.89 -1.63
C CYS A 51 12.50 -11.47 -2.22
N ARG A 52 13.42 -12.43 -2.35
CA ARG A 52 14.72 -12.26 -3.01
C ARG A 52 14.57 -11.79 -4.45
N LYS A 53 13.62 -12.33 -5.22
CA LYS A 53 13.45 -11.99 -6.65
C LYS A 53 12.69 -10.68 -6.88
N ASN A 54 11.74 -10.36 -6.00
CA ASN A 54 10.74 -9.33 -6.27
C ASN A 54 10.98 -7.97 -5.59
N HIS A 55 11.96 -7.85 -4.68
CA HIS A 55 12.22 -6.60 -3.94
C HIS A 55 13.43 -5.79 -4.46
N ARG A 56 13.52 -5.57 -5.78
CA ARG A 56 14.58 -4.75 -6.42
C ARG A 56 14.53 -3.24 -6.15
N ASP A 57 13.61 -2.79 -5.29
CA ASP A 57 13.53 -1.38 -4.88
C ASP A 57 14.52 -1.03 -3.76
N ILE A 58 15.21 -2.03 -3.21
CA ILE A 58 16.31 -1.85 -2.27
C ILE A 58 17.52 -1.28 -3.02
N PRO A 59 18.19 -0.24 -2.51
CA PRO A 59 19.36 0.38 -3.14
C PRO A 59 20.63 -0.48 -3.04
N ILE A 60 20.52 -1.81 -3.11
CA ILE A 60 21.60 -2.79 -3.00
C ILE A 60 21.60 -3.68 -4.24
N GLN A 61 22.75 -4.22 -4.64
CA GLN A 61 22.77 -5.17 -5.75
C GLN A 61 22.19 -6.51 -5.34
N GLN A 62 21.50 -7.17 -6.28
CA GLN A 62 20.89 -8.47 -6.02
C GLN A 62 21.91 -9.51 -5.56
N SER A 63 23.08 -9.53 -6.20
CA SER A 63 24.19 -10.41 -5.83
C SER A 63 24.69 -10.15 -4.41
N ASP A 64 24.81 -8.88 -4.02
CA ASP A 64 25.27 -8.50 -2.68
C ASP A 64 24.25 -8.93 -1.63
N PHE A 65 22.96 -8.70 -1.91
CA PHE A 65 21.87 -9.11 -1.06
C PHE A 65 21.81 -10.64 -0.87
N GLU A 66 21.98 -11.42 -1.95
CA GLU A 66 22.05 -12.88 -1.88
C GLU A 66 23.24 -13.36 -1.05
N ASN A 67 24.40 -12.70 -1.19
CA ASN A 67 25.57 -13.00 -0.39
C ASN A 67 25.33 -12.71 1.10
N TYR A 68 24.79 -11.53 1.43
CA TYR A 68 24.45 -11.16 2.81
C TYR A 68 23.46 -12.12 3.44
N TYR A 69 22.44 -12.51 2.67
CA TYR A 69 21.46 -13.49 3.10
C TYR A 69 22.10 -14.85 3.39
N ASN A 70 22.93 -15.37 2.48
CA ASN A 70 23.62 -16.64 2.69
C ASN A 70 24.56 -16.57 3.91
N MET A 71 25.21 -15.44 4.15
CA MET A 71 26.03 -15.22 5.34
C MET A 71 25.19 -15.20 6.63
N ALA A 72 24.01 -14.58 6.60
CA ALA A 72 23.06 -14.58 7.72
C ALA A 72 22.54 -15.99 8.02
N GLN A 73 22.12 -16.74 7.01
CA GLN A 73 21.63 -18.12 7.18
C GLN A 73 22.70 -19.05 7.77
N ASN A 74 23.96 -18.84 7.42
CA ASN A 74 25.07 -19.64 7.94
C ASN A 74 25.59 -19.15 9.30
N GLY A 75 24.98 -18.10 9.89
CA GLY A 75 25.44 -17.51 11.16
C GLY A 75 26.82 -16.82 11.08
N VAL A 76 27.26 -16.48 9.88
CA VAL A 76 28.58 -15.87 9.62
C VAL A 76 28.50 -14.34 9.54
N LEU A 77 27.32 -13.78 9.27
CA LEU A 77 27.14 -12.33 9.16
C LEU A 77 27.16 -11.65 10.54
N LYS A 78 28.26 -10.95 10.83
CA LYS A 78 28.44 -10.18 12.08
C LYS A 78 28.28 -8.67 11.93
N ASP A 79 28.02 -8.20 10.72
CA ASP A 79 27.90 -6.77 10.43
C ASP A 79 26.48 -6.30 10.75
N ASP A 80 26.36 -5.47 11.79
CA ASP A 80 25.07 -4.94 12.26
C ASP A 80 24.36 -4.10 11.20
N VAL A 81 25.10 -3.35 10.37
CA VAL A 81 24.52 -2.48 9.34
C VAL A 81 23.91 -3.34 8.23
N ILE A 82 24.62 -4.40 7.82
CA ILE A 82 24.07 -5.36 6.85
C ILE A 82 22.89 -6.13 7.44
N ASN A 83 22.94 -6.53 8.71
CA ASN A 83 21.79 -7.13 9.38
C ASN A 83 20.59 -6.15 9.43
N ALA A 84 20.84 -4.86 9.71
CA ALA A 84 19.81 -3.83 9.71
C ALA A 84 19.17 -3.65 8.32
N ILE A 85 19.97 -3.72 7.25
CA ILE A 85 19.46 -3.77 5.88
C ILE A 85 18.51 -4.96 5.71
N LEU A 86 18.95 -6.18 6.06
CA LEU A 86 18.15 -7.38 5.86
C LEU A 86 16.82 -7.31 6.62
N PHE A 87 16.84 -6.86 7.89
CA PHE A 87 15.63 -6.64 8.68
C PHE A 87 14.75 -5.51 8.13
N GLY A 88 15.33 -4.42 7.61
CA GLY A 88 14.56 -3.37 6.94
C GLY A 88 13.87 -3.87 5.67
N CYS A 89 14.50 -4.78 4.93
CA CYS A 89 13.89 -5.44 3.77
C CYS A 89 12.77 -6.38 4.20
N GLN A 90 13.00 -7.20 5.23
CA GLN A 90 12.01 -8.09 5.84
C GLN A 90 10.77 -7.30 6.29
N ALA A 91 10.96 -6.16 6.96
CA ALA A 91 9.86 -5.31 7.38
C ALA A 91 8.96 -4.87 6.22
N LEU A 92 9.55 -4.47 5.09
CA LEU A 92 8.78 -4.09 3.89
C LEU A 92 8.06 -5.27 3.24
N ILE A 93 8.64 -6.47 3.34
CA ILE A 93 8.04 -7.71 2.85
C ILE A 93 6.81 -8.06 3.69
N ASP A 94 6.98 -8.16 5.00
CA ASP A 94 5.90 -8.54 5.93
C ASP A 94 4.76 -7.53 5.86
N GLN A 95 5.09 -6.23 5.77
CA GLN A 95 4.11 -5.17 5.54
C GLN A 95 3.31 -5.42 4.25
N ARG A 96 3.98 -5.81 3.15
CA ARG A 96 3.30 -6.12 1.89
C ARG A 96 2.51 -7.43 1.95
N LEU A 97 2.88 -8.39 2.79
CA LEU A 97 2.12 -9.63 2.99
C LEU A 97 0.94 -9.46 3.95
N GLY A 98 0.87 -8.33 4.68
CA GLY A 98 -0.20 -8.05 5.63
C GLY A 98 0.10 -8.54 7.05
N ASP A 99 1.32 -8.99 7.32
CA ASP A 99 1.76 -9.35 8.67
C ASP A 99 2.28 -8.11 9.40
N LYS A 100 1.36 -7.35 10.00
CA LYS A 100 1.70 -6.09 10.67
C LYS A 100 2.69 -6.29 11.82
N GLU A 101 2.50 -7.33 12.62
CA GLU A 101 3.29 -7.52 13.83
C GLU A 101 4.71 -7.94 13.47
N ALA A 102 4.88 -8.92 12.56
CA ALA A 102 6.21 -9.29 12.06
C ALA A 102 6.90 -8.10 11.37
N SER A 103 6.16 -7.30 10.60
CA SER A 103 6.73 -6.12 9.92
C SER A 103 7.29 -5.09 10.89
N LYS A 104 6.57 -4.80 11.99
CA LYS A 104 7.02 -3.87 13.04
C LYS A 104 8.19 -4.44 13.81
N LEU A 105 8.16 -5.74 14.11
CA LEU A 105 9.24 -6.41 14.84
C LEU A 105 10.56 -6.33 14.05
N SER A 106 10.52 -6.71 12.77
CA SER A 106 11.65 -6.57 11.84
C SER A 106 12.13 -5.13 11.73
N PHE A 107 11.22 -4.16 11.59
CA PHE A 107 11.57 -2.74 11.53
C PHE A 107 12.27 -2.25 12.80
N ASN A 108 11.76 -2.63 13.98
CA ASN A 108 12.34 -2.25 15.26
C ASN A 108 13.71 -2.90 15.48
N LYS A 109 13.90 -4.15 15.05
CA LYS A 109 15.20 -4.82 15.07
C LYS A 109 16.22 -4.08 14.19
N ALA A 110 15.84 -3.73 12.96
CA ALA A 110 16.68 -2.91 12.08
C ALA A 110 17.06 -1.57 12.72
N ARG A 111 16.12 -0.90 13.39
CA ARG A 111 16.37 0.35 14.12
C ARG A 111 17.35 0.19 15.28
N LYS A 112 17.23 -0.89 16.06
CA LYS A 112 18.13 -1.18 17.18
C LYS A 112 19.56 -1.42 16.68
N LEU A 113 19.71 -2.17 15.60
CA LEU A 113 21.00 -2.49 14.99
C LEU A 113 21.70 -1.25 14.41
N ILE A 114 20.96 -0.31 13.81
CA ILE A 114 21.56 0.88 13.20
C ILE A 114 21.85 2.01 14.20
N GLN A 115 21.26 1.96 15.40
CA GLN A 115 21.38 3.02 16.41
C GLN A 115 22.83 3.40 16.75
N PRO A 116 23.79 2.47 16.91
CA PRO A 116 25.19 2.81 17.17
C PRO A 116 25.91 3.50 16.00
N TYR A 117 25.34 3.41 14.79
CA TYR A 117 25.94 3.88 13.54
C TYR A 117 25.30 5.19 13.03
N PHE A 118 24.51 5.87 13.86
CA PHE A 118 23.75 7.06 13.44
C PHE A 118 24.66 8.21 12.94
N ASP A 119 25.87 8.33 13.50
CA ASP A 119 26.89 9.32 13.12
C ASP A 119 27.75 8.89 11.93
N ASN A 120 27.63 7.64 11.45
CA ASN A 120 28.43 7.12 10.34
C ASN A 120 27.87 7.57 8.98
N ILE A 121 27.88 8.87 8.74
CA ILE A 121 27.36 9.51 7.53
C ILE A 121 28.15 9.17 6.25
N ASP A 122 29.32 8.58 6.38
CA ASP A 122 30.16 8.15 5.25
C ASP A 122 29.83 6.73 4.77
N ASP A 123 29.10 5.94 5.56
CA ASP A 123 28.74 4.56 5.19
C ASP A 123 27.45 4.52 4.37
N ILE A 124 27.59 4.23 3.08
CA ILE A 124 26.46 4.13 2.16
C ILE A 124 25.41 3.09 2.58
N ASN A 125 25.81 2.04 3.31
CA ASN A 125 24.89 1.02 3.80
C ASN A 125 23.97 1.60 4.88
N VAL A 126 24.47 2.49 5.73
CA VAL A 126 23.65 3.24 6.70
C VAL A 126 22.62 4.08 5.96
N GLY A 127 23.03 4.78 4.89
CA GLY A 127 22.10 5.49 3.99
C GLY A 127 21.02 4.57 3.40
N CYS A 128 21.38 3.34 3.00
CA CYS A 128 20.43 2.35 2.51
C CYS A 128 19.39 1.95 3.58
N VAL A 129 19.81 1.79 4.84
CA VAL A 129 18.89 1.52 5.97
C VAL A 129 17.89 2.66 6.15
N TYR A 130 18.36 3.91 6.15
CA TYR A 130 17.46 5.07 6.28
C TYR A 130 16.48 5.19 5.10
N PHE A 131 16.88 4.80 3.88
CA PHE A 131 15.94 4.69 2.76
C PHE A 131 14.85 3.64 3.01
N LEU A 132 15.21 2.47 3.56
CA LEU A 132 14.23 1.44 3.93
C LEU A 132 13.27 1.96 5.01
N PHE A 133 13.79 2.71 5.99
CA PHE A 133 12.95 3.31 7.02
C PHE A 133 11.98 4.34 6.46
N CYS A 134 12.44 5.21 5.56
CA CYS A 134 11.57 6.14 4.84
C CYS A 134 10.45 5.39 4.10
N SER A 135 10.79 4.32 3.39
CA SER A 135 9.84 3.53 2.60
C SER A 135 8.78 2.86 3.50
N PHE A 136 9.20 2.29 4.63
CA PHE A 136 8.32 1.62 5.59
C PHE A 136 7.34 2.60 6.23
N GLU A 137 7.86 3.71 6.75
CA GLU A 137 7.05 4.73 7.42
C GLU A 137 6.17 5.51 6.44
N ALA A 138 6.59 5.69 5.18
CA ALA A 138 5.77 6.32 4.16
C ALA A 138 4.57 5.44 3.78
N SER A 139 4.77 4.12 3.71
CA SER A 139 3.68 3.16 3.48
C SER A 139 2.66 3.12 4.63
N ASN A 140 3.11 3.42 5.85
CA ASN A 140 2.25 3.59 7.04
C ASN A 140 1.76 5.04 7.24
N ALA A 141 2.06 5.94 6.30
CA ALA A 141 1.72 7.36 6.34
C ALA A 141 2.16 8.07 7.66
N ASN A 142 3.31 7.69 8.20
CA ASN A 142 3.97 8.36 9.34
C ASN A 142 4.90 9.48 8.84
N TYR A 143 4.36 10.47 8.13
CA TYR A 143 5.15 11.48 7.40
C TYR A 143 6.14 12.27 8.27
N ARG A 144 5.83 12.48 9.56
CA ARG A 144 6.77 13.10 10.51
C ARG A 144 8.06 12.27 10.68
N LYS A 145 7.93 10.94 10.80
CA LYS A 145 9.10 10.05 10.88
C LYS A 145 9.80 9.92 9.54
N VAL A 146 9.04 9.88 8.43
CA VAL A 146 9.62 9.90 7.09
C VAL A 146 10.48 11.15 6.91
N ALA A 147 10.00 12.32 7.32
CA ALA A 147 10.77 13.57 7.26
C ALA A 147 12.06 13.51 8.08
N LEU A 148 12.00 12.94 9.29
CA LEU A 148 13.19 12.73 10.13
C LEU A 148 14.23 11.85 9.43
N TYR A 149 13.82 10.67 8.95
CA TYR A 149 14.73 9.73 8.28
C TYR A 149 15.22 10.25 6.93
N TYR A 150 14.37 10.97 6.20
CA TYR A 150 14.71 11.58 4.92
C TYR A 150 15.77 12.66 5.10
N ASN A 151 15.69 13.49 6.14
CA ASN A 151 16.72 14.49 6.41
C ASN A 151 18.09 13.85 6.66
N ILE A 152 18.14 12.69 7.33
CA ILE A 152 19.38 11.93 7.52
C ILE A 152 19.86 11.36 6.18
N LEU A 153 18.97 10.69 5.44
CA LEU A 153 19.24 10.14 4.11
C LEU A 153 19.75 11.20 3.13
N LYS A 154 19.20 12.41 3.21
CA LYS A 154 19.58 13.55 2.36
C LYS A 154 21.05 13.92 2.52
N THR A 155 21.60 13.85 3.74
CA THR A 155 23.02 14.09 3.98
C THR A 155 23.90 13.14 3.16
N PHE A 156 23.57 11.84 3.11
CA PHE A 156 24.29 10.88 2.27
C PHE A 156 24.18 11.21 0.78
N VAL A 157 22.99 11.63 0.32
CA VAL A 157 22.77 11.98 -1.09
C VAL A 157 23.51 13.26 -1.47
N ASP A 158 23.57 14.25 -0.57
CA ASP A 158 24.30 15.49 -0.78
C ASP A 158 25.81 15.20 -0.92
N GLU A 159 26.36 14.27 -0.12
CA GLU A 159 27.75 13.80 -0.28
C GLU A 159 27.97 13.07 -1.61
N ILE A 160 27.05 12.20 -2.04
CA ILE A 160 27.11 11.55 -3.36
C ILE A 160 27.14 12.60 -4.48
N VAL A 161 26.34 13.66 -4.37
CA VAL A 161 26.30 14.76 -5.34
C VAL A 161 27.61 15.55 -5.34
N LYS A 162 28.20 15.85 -4.17
CA LYS A 162 29.52 16.48 -4.07
C LYS A 162 30.62 15.64 -4.72
N MET A 163 30.60 14.32 -4.49
CA MET A 163 31.52 13.38 -5.12
C MET A 163 31.39 13.41 -6.65
N GLU A 164 30.15 13.36 -7.16
CA GLU A 164 29.86 13.42 -8.60
C GLU A 164 30.36 14.73 -9.23
N ASN A 165 30.07 15.87 -8.60
CA ASN A 165 30.54 17.19 -9.05
C ASN A 165 32.07 17.33 -9.03
N SER A 166 32.72 16.57 -8.16
CA SER A 166 34.18 16.48 -8.08
C SER A 166 34.77 15.44 -9.05
N ASN A 167 33.95 14.88 -9.96
CA ASN A 167 34.30 13.82 -10.90
C ASN A 167 34.82 12.53 -10.22
N ILE A 168 34.43 12.29 -8.96
CA ILE A 168 34.74 11.04 -8.26
C ILE A 168 33.80 9.95 -8.78
N LYS A 169 34.37 8.79 -9.12
CA LYS A 169 33.61 7.64 -9.64
C LYS A 169 32.65 7.11 -8.57
N LEU A 170 31.35 7.28 -8.79
CA LEU A 170 30.31 6.73 -7.93
C LEU A 170 30.16 5.21 -8.10
N THR A 171 29.92 4.51 -6.98
CA THR A 171 29.52 3.10 -6.99
C THR A 171 28.09 2.95 -7.55
N THR A 172 27.73 1.77 -8.03
CA THR A 172 26.36 1.47 -8.47
C THR A 172 25.34 1.66 -7.35
N GLN A 173 25.72 1.31 -6.12
CA GLN A 173 24.89 1.47 -4.93
C GLN A 173 24.57 2.95 -4.65
N MET A 174 25.58 3.82 -4.69
CA MET A 174 25.42 5.28 -4.54
C MET A 174 24.48 5.85 -5.60
N LYS A 175 24.66 5.47 -6.87
CA LYS A 175 23.77 5.90 -7.97
C LYS A 175 22.32 5.46 -7.74
N ARG A 176 22.11 4.23 -7.26
CA ARG A 176 20.78 3.72 -6.92
C ARG A 176 20.17 4.47 -5.75
N LEU A 177 20.91 4.67 -4.64
CA LEU A 177 20.42 5.40 -3.48
C LEU A 177 19.99 6.83 -3.84
N LYS A 178 20.84 7.57 -4.58
CA LYS A 178 20.53 8.91 -5.09
C LYS A 178 19.25 8.92 -5.93
N SER A 179 19.13 7.99 -6.88
CA SER A 179 17.94 7.90 -7.74
C SER A 179 16.67 7.60 -6.94
N ARG A 180 16.72 6.62 -6.03
CA ARG A 180 15.57 6.20 -5.23
C ARG A 180 15.15 7.23 -4.17
N THR A 181 16.07 8.05 -3.67
CA THR A 181 15.75 9.11 -2.69
C THR A 181 14.79 10.15 -3.27
N ARG A 182 14.85 10.42 -4.59
CA ARG A 182 13.89 11.31 -5.27
C ARG A 182 12.45 10.80 -5.14
N PHE A 183 12.27 9.48 -5.14
CA PHE A 183 10.95 8.87 -4.95
C PHE A 183 10.41 9.10 -3.53
N ILE A 184 11.26 9.06 -2.50
CA ILE A 184 10.87 9.37 -1.13
C ILE A 184 10.47 10.84 -0.99
N GLU A 185 11.28 11.75 -1.53
CA GLU A 185 10.99 13.19 -1.51
C GLU A 185 9.65 13.50 -2.17
N MET A 186 9.43 12.91 -3.34
CA MET A 186 8.14 12.97 -4.02
C MET A 186 7.04 12.38 -3.15
N THR A 187 7.21 11.18 -2.60
CA THR A 187 6.20 10.53 -1.76
C THR A 187 5.81 11.39 -0.57
N MET A 188 6.76 12.05 0.11
CA MET A 188 6.47 12.97 1.21
C MET A 188 5.62 14.15 0.77
N SER A 189 5.99 14.83 -0.32
CA SER A 189 5.24 15.98 -0.81
C SER A 189 3.87 15.60 -1.39
N THR A 190 3.78 14.45 -2.06
CA THR A 190 2.59 14.06 -2.83
C THR A 190 1.59 13.26 -2.02
N SER A 191 2.05 12.28 -1.22
CA SER A 191 1.13 11.37 -0.53
C SER A 191 0.37 12.07 0.58
N GLN A 192 1.03 12.98 1.31
CA GLN A 192 0.35 13.81 2.31
C GLN A 192 -0.72 14.69 1.65
N ASP A 193 -0.41 15.32 0.51
CA ASP A 193 -1.38 16.13 -0.23
C ASP A 193 -2.53 15.30 -0.79
N ILE A 194 -2.28 14.09 -1.29
CA ILE A 194 -3.31 13.19 -1.81
C ILE A 194 -4.26 12.76 -0.69
N ASP A 195 -3.73 12.43 0.48
CA ASP A 195 -4.52 11.95 1.60
C ASP A 195 -5.33 13.07 2.26
N CYS A 196 -4.81 14.30 2.28
CA CYS A 196 -5.47 15.45 2.90
C CYS A 196 -6.34 16.27 1.95
N ASN A 197 -5.92 16.46 0.69
CA ASN A 197 -6.45 17.49 -0.22
C ASN A 197 -7.26 16.94 -1.41
N ASN A 198 -7.73 15.67 -1.36
CA ASN A 198 -8.71 15.12 -2.33
C ASN A 198 -8.10 14.91 -3.76
N PRO A 199 -8.82 14.42 -4.80
CA PRO A 199 -8.24 13.96 -6.08
C PRO A 199 -7.49 15.05 -6.86
N LEU A 200 -7.72 16.32 -6.54
CA LEU A 200 -7.01 17.45 -7.12
C LEU A 200 -5.49 17.31 -6.94
N ALA A 201 -5.04 16.79 -5.81
CA ALA A 201 -3.62 16.54 -5.57
C ALA A 201 -3.08 15.44 -6.49
N ILE A 202 -3.83 14.38 -6.76
CA ILE A 202 -3.42 13.32 -7.70
C ILE A 202 -3.20 13.90 -9.10
N ALA A 203 -4.16 14.71 -9.58
CA ALA A 203 -4.08 15.32 -10.91
C ALA A 203 -2.89 16.30 -11.02
N LYS A 204 -2.74 17.20 -10.03
CA LYS A 204 -1.65 18.21 -10.02
C LYS A 204 -0.26 17.62 -9.86
N MET A 205 -0.13 16.51 -9.14
CA MET A 205 1.18 15.92 -8.84
C MET A 205 1.68 14.98 -9.93
N PHE A 206 0.81 14.62 -10.87
CA PHE A 206 1.16 13.69 -11.93
C PHE A 206 2.41 14.11 -12.71
N PRO A 207 2.53 15.36 -13.20
CA PRO A 207 3.78 15.92 -13.71
C PRO A 207 5.07 15.45 -13.03
N ARG A 208 5.10 15.67 -11.72
CA ARG A 208 6.26 15.44 -10.89
C ARG A 208 6.54 13.96 -10.72
N LEU A 209 5.48 13.13 -10.66
CA LEU A 209 5.61 11.68 -10.60
C LEU A 209 6.33 11.11 -11.82
N VAL A 210 5.99 11.57 -13.02
CA VAL A 210 6.64 11.13 -14.26
C VAL A 210 8.13 11.46 -14.25
N TYR A 211 8.44 12.72 -13.91
CA TYR A 211 9.80 13.19 -13.88
C TYR A 211 10.65 12.38 -12.89
N VAL A 212 10.13 12.16 -11.69
CA VAL A 212 10.84 11.41 -10.64
C VAL A 212 11.01 9.94 -11.03
N ALA A 213 10.00 9.33 -11.65
CA ALA A 213 10.04 7.92 -12.04
C ALA A 213 10.97 7.64 -13.23
N THR A 214 11.16 8.61 -14.13
CA THR A 214 11.80 8.38 -15.44
C THR A 214 13.08 9.15 -15.63
N GLY A 215 13.26 10.27 -14.92
CA GLY A 215 14.38 11.20 -15.09
C GLY A 215 14.38 11.92 -16.44
N VAL A 216 13.30 11.85 -17.22
CA VAL A 216 13.24 12.42 -18.58
C VAL A 216 12.63 13.82 -18.52
N ASP A 217 13.46 14.85 -18.74
CA ASP A 217 13.03 16.26 -18.81
C ASP A 217 12.04 16.53 -19.94
N GLY A 218 12.06 15.73 -21.01
CA GLY A 218 11.15 15.84 -22.16
C GLY A 218 9.67 15.67 -21.81
N PHE A 219 9.34 15.13 -20.63
CA PHE A 219 7.98 15.09 -20.14
C PHE A 219 7.51 16.41 -19.54
N ALA A 220 8.39 17.35 -19.20
CA ALA A 220 8.01 18.62 -18.57
C ALA A 220 6.99 19.42 -19.39
N GLU A 221 7.09 19.43 -20.71
CA GLU A 221 6.12 20.10 -21.60
C GLU A 221 4.75 19.40 -21.59
N LEU A 222 4.76 18.06 -21.63
CA LEU A 222 3.54 17.26 -21.52
C LEU A 222 2.89 17.42 -20.14
N CYS A 223 3.72 17.59 -19.12
CA CYS A 223 3.34 17.82 -17.74
C CYS A 223 2.80 19.24 -17.50
N ALA A 224 3.33 20.25 -18.17
CA ALA A 224 2.79 21.61 -18.15
C ALA A 224 1.36 21.67 -18.71
N LYS A 225 1.02 20.81 -19.68
CA LYS A 225 -0.37 20.66 -20.15
C LYS A 225 -1.31 20.11 -19.08
N LEU A 226 -0.78 19.34 -18.12
CA LEU A 226 -1.53 18.74 -17.03
C LEU A 226 -1.76 19.71 -15.86
N GLU A 227 -0.95 20.78 -15.73
CA GLU A 227 -1.10 21.79 -14.66
C GLU A 227 -2.37 22.66 -14.81
N HIS A 228 -2.86 22.82 -16.04
CA HIS A 228 -4.07 23.56 -16.37
C HIS A 228 -5.23 22.61 -16.74
N LEU A 229 -5.63 21.76 -15.79
CA LEU A 229 -6.80 20.92 -15.96
C LEU A 229 -8.07 21.78 -16.06
N ASP A 230 -8.72 21.73 -17.22
CA ASP A 230 -9.98 22.42 -17.53
C ASP A 230 -10.97 21.42 -18.16
N LYS A 231 -12.27 21.62 -17.93
CA LYS A 231 -13.34 20.75 -18.41
C LYS A 231 -13.33 20.61 -19.93
N ASP A 232 -13.11 21.72 -20.65
CA ASP A 232 -13.10 21.73 -22.12
C ASP A 232 -11.93 20.96 -22.73
N ARG A 233 -10.88 20.68 -21.94
CA ARG A 233 -9.66 19.99 -22.37
C ARG A 233 -9.48 18.63 -21.71
N ILE A 234 -10.51 18.10 -21.06
CA ILE A 234 -10.40 16.85 -20.30
C ILE A 234 -9.93 15.69 -21.19
N GLU A 235 -10.44 15.54 -22.41
CA GLU A 235 -10.02 14.44 -23.30
C GLU A 235 -8.54 14.52 -23.71
N GLU A 236 -8.01 15.74 -23.93
CA GLU A 236 -6.56 15.95 -24.17
C GLU A 236 -5.74 15.55 -22.93
N HIS A 237 -6.25 15.89 -21.74
CA HIS A 237 -5.65 15.51 -20.47
C HIS A 237 -5.64 13.98 -20.29
N LEU A 238 -6.75 13.29 -20.58
CA LEU A 238 -6.83 11.83 -20.48
C LEU A 238 -5.88 11.13 -21.46
N ALA A 239 -5.77 11.61 -22.70
CA ALA A 239 -4.83 11.09 -23.69
C ALA A 239 -3.37 11.29 -23.23
N THR A 240 -3.10 12.40 -22.54
CA THR A 240 -1.81 12.66 -21.92
C THR A 240 -1.53 11.68 -20.78
N VAL A 241 -2.50 11.47 -19.89
CA VAL A 241 -2.44 10.46 -18.82
C VAL A 241 -2.11 9.08 -19.37
N ASP A 242 -2.80 8.64 -20.43
CA ASP A 242 -2.53 7.35 -21.07
C ASP A 242 -1.10 7.26 -21.61
N SER A 243 -0.66 8.27 -22.36
CA SER A 243 0.69 8.29 -22.96
C SER A 243 1.78 8.19 -21.90
N VAL A 244 1.60 8.93 -20.80
CA VAL A 244 2.52 8.93 -19.67
C VAL A 244 2.50 7.59 -18.93
N CYS A 245 1.32 7.06 -18.60
CA CYS A 245 1.21 5.79 -17.90
C CYS A 245 1.80 4.64 -18.73
N ILE A 246 1.58 4.64 -20.05
CA ILE A 246 2.20 3.68 -20.97
C ILE A 246 3.73 3.80 -20.92
N PHE A 247 4.26 5.03 -20.98
CA PHE A 247 5.70 5.26 -20.89
C PHE A 247 6.28 4.77 -19.56
N MET A 248 5.67 5.14 -18.44
CA MET A 248 6.09 4.70 -17.11
C MET A 248 6.04 3.18 -16.97
N ASN A 249 4.97 2.53 -17.41
CA ASN A 249 4.86 1.07 -17.37
C ASN A 249 5.96 0.41 -18.22
N ASN A 250 6.23 0.93 -19.42
CA ASN A 250 7.30 0.42 -20.27
C ASN A 250 8.68 0.62 -19.63
N HIS A 251 8.93 1.78 -19.02
CA HIS A 251 10.16 2.05 -18.29
C HIS A 251 10.33 1.08 -17.11
N MET A 252 9.29 0.89 -16.30
CA MET A 252 9.32 -0.04 -15.17
C MET A 252 9.54 -1.49 -15.60
N ARG A 253 8.95 -1.91 -16.73
CA ARG A 253 9.18 -3.24 -17.33
C ARG A 253 10.62 -3.39 -17.83
N GLN A 254 11.21 -2.35 -18.43
CA GLN A 254 12.61 -2.38 -18.88
C GLN A 254 13.58 -2.47 -17.69
N MET A 255 13.23 -1.85 -16.57
CA MET A 255 13.96 -1.96 -15.31
C MET A 255 13.74 -3.30 -14.59
N ASP A 256 12.84 -4.15 -15.10
CA ASP A 256 12.53 -5.47 -14.57
C ASP A 256 13.30 -6.56 -15.31
N GLU A 257 14.60 -6.68 -15.03
CA GLU A 257 15.48 -7.59 -15.77
C GLU A 257 15.07 -9.07 -15.67
N SER A 258 14.34 -9.50 -14.61
CA SER A 258 13.84 -10.87 -14.50
C SER A 258 12.49 -11.10 -15.18
N GLY A 259 11.74 -10.03 -15.49
CA GLY A 259 10.40 -10.11 -16.07
C GLY A 259 9.30 -10.60 -15.10
N ASP A 260 9.65 -11.01 -13.88
CA ASP A 260 8.73 -11.59 -12.90
C ASP A 260 7.65 -10.59 -12.43
N ARG A 261 7.93 -9.28 -12.50
CA ARG A 261 7.04 -8.24 -12.00
C ARG A 261 6.14 -7.66 -13.08
N LYS A 262 6.26 -8.10 -14.34
CA LYS A 262 5.48 -7.55 -15.46
C LYS A 262 3.98 -7.48 -15.15
N ASN A 263 3.39 -8.57 -14.65
CA ASN A 263 1.95 -8.60 -14.36
C ASN A 263 1.56 -7.69 -13.19
N VAL A 264 2.42 -7.54 -12.19
CA VAL A 264 2.21 -6.63 -11.05
C VAL A 264 2.30 -5.18 -11.51
N ILE A 265 3.29 -4.85 -12.35
CA ILE A 265 3.46 -3.53 -12.97
C ILE A 265 2.25 -3.18 -13.83
N ASP A 266 1.73 -4.13 -14.60
CA ASP A 266 0.58 -3.93 -15.47
C ASP A 266 -0.69 -3.68 -14.69
N LEU A 267 -0.90 -4.46 -13.63
CA LEU A 267 -2.01 -4.27 -12.71
C LEU A 267 -1.93 -2.91 -12.00
N MET A 268 -0.75 -2.56 -11.48
CA MET A 268 -0.51 -1.27 -10.84
C MET A 268 -0.77 -0.11 -11.82
N GLY A 269 -0.21 -0.20 -13.02
CA GLY A 269 -0.36 0.79 -14.07
C GLY A 269 -1.82 0.98 -14.49
N ASN A 270 -2.60 -0.10 -14.54
CA ASN A 270 -4.04 -0.03 -14.80
C ASN A 270 -4.80 0.70 -13.68
N ILE A 271 -4.55 0.34 -12.41
CA ILE A 271 -5.20 1.00 -11.26
C ILE A 271 -4.82 2.48 -11.18
N VAL A 272 -3.53 2.79 -11.31
CA VAL A 272 -3.03 4.17 -11.29
C VAL A 272 -3.65 4.94 -12.45
N SER A 273 -3.52 4.50 -13.71
CA SER A 273 -4.09 5.19 -14.87
C SER A 273 -5.58 5.51 -14.70
N ASN A 274 -6.41 4.52 -14.36
CA ASN A 274 -7.83 4.76 -14.11
C ASN A 274 -8.05 5.70 -12.92
N GLY A 275 -7.25 5.59 -11.85
CA GLY A 275 -7.28 6.50 -10.72
C GLY A 275 -7.00 7.95 -11.10
N MET A 276 -6.06 8.19 -12.02
CA MET A 276 -5.73 9.53 -12.49
C MET A 276 -6.83 10.13 -13.36
N LYS A 277 -7.44 9.31 -14.23
CA LYS A 277 -8.59 9.71 -15.03
C LYS A 277 -9.80 10.03 -14.16
N LEU A 278 -10.07 9.17 -13.17
CA LEU A 278 -11.11 9.39 -12.16
C LEU A 278 -10.87 10.71 -11.43
N ALA A 279 -9.64 10.96 -10.95
CA ALA A 279 -9.29 12.19 -10.28
C ALA A 279 -9.51 13.44 -11.16
N SER A 280 -9.22 13.33 -12.46
CA SER A 280 -9.43 14.41 -13.42
C SER A 280 -10.91 14.77 -13.55
N TYR A 281 -11.79 13.78 -13.74
CA TYR A 281 -13.24 13.99 -13.80
C TYR A 281 -13.80 14.56 -12.49
N LEU A 282 -13.40 14.01 -11.34
CA LEU A 282 -13.83 14.53 -10.05
C LEU A 282 -13.39 15.98 -9.78
N THR A 283 -12.37 16.44 -10.49
CA THR A 283 -11.83 17.80 -10.35
C THR A 283 -12.57 18.81 -11.22
N VAL A 284 -12.78 18.53 -12.51
CA VAL A 284 -13.32 19.53 -13.46
C VAL A 284 -14.70 19.21 -14.01
N ASP A 285 -15.18 17.98 -13.87
CA ASP A 285 -16.48 17.56 -14.40
C ASP A 285 -17.15 16.50 -13.51
N ASN A 286 -17.43 16.90 -12.27
CA ASN A 286 -17.98 16.02 -11.22
C ASN A 286 -19.43 15.54 -11.49
N ASP A 287 -20.07 16.09 -12.52
CA ASP A 287 -21.41 15.70 -12.97
C ASP A 287 -21.38 14.60 -14.03
N ASN A 288 -20.20 14.29 -14.59
CA ASN A 288 -20.02 13.22 -15.58
C ASN A 288 -19.96 11.85 -14.92
N TRP A 289 -21.10 11.46 -14.35
CA TRP A 289 -21.22 10.27 -13.51
C TRP A 289 -20.89 8.99 -14.29
N GLU A 290 -21.17 8.91 -15.59
CA GLU A 290 -20.89 7.73 -16.42
C GLU A 290 -19.38 7.44 -16.49
N LYS A 291 -18.57 8.47 -16.74
CA LYS A 291 -17.11 8.34 -16.78
C LYS A 291 -16.53 8.08 -15.40
N ILE A 292 -17.01 8.80 -14.38
CA ILE A 292 -16.63 8.57 -12.98
C ILE A 292 -16.83 7.09 -12.61
N MET A 293 -18.01 6.55 -12.92
CA MET A 293 -18.36 5.16 -12.63
C MET A 293 -17.59 4.14 -13.45
N THR A 294 -17.31 4.46 -14.71
CA THR A 294 -16.46 3.60 -15.56
C THR A 294 -15.07 3.43 -14.95
N TYR A 295 -14.42 4.53 -14.55
CA TYR A 295 -13.07 4.46 -14.00
C TYR A 295 -13.04 3.87 -12.58
N SER A 296 -14.03 4.19 -11.72
CA SER A 296 -14.12 3.58 -10.38
C SER A 296 -14.34 2.07 -10.47
N THR A 297 -15.21 1.63 -11.39
CA THR A 297 -15.46 0.20 -11.63
C THR A 297 -14.21 -0.51 -12.12
N ASN A 298 -13.49 0.08 -13.10
CA ASN A 298 -12.23 -0.50 -13.59
C ASN A 298 -11.19 -0.69 -12.49
N ILE A 299 -11.06 0.28 -11.57
CA ILE A 299 -10.15 0.18 -10.41
C ILE A 299 -10.58 -0.97 -9.51
N THR A 300 -11.86 -1.01 -9.11
CA THR A 300 -12.38 -2.03 -8.19
C THR A 300 -12.27 -3.43 -8.79
N THR A 301 -12.66 -3.63 -10.06
CA THR A 301 -12.53 -4.92 -10.75
C THR A 301 -11.06 -5.35 -10.89
N ALA A 302 -10.13 -4.41 -11.11
CA ALA A 302 -8.71 -4.75 -11.15
C ALA A 302 -8.21 -5.35 -9.82
N THR A 303 -8.81 -4.96 -8.68
CA THR A 303 -8.44 -5.51 -7.36
C THR A 303 -8.77 -6.99 -7.18
N GLU A 304 -9.62 -7.57 -8.03
CA GLU A 304 -9.94 -9.00 -8.03
C GLU A 304 -8.78 -9.87 -8.50
N ASN A 305 -7.80 -9.27 -9.17
CA ASN A 305 -6.60 -9.98 -9.58
C ASN A 305 -5.84 -10.52 -8.34
N PRO A 306 -5.44 -11.80 -8.32
CA PRO A 306 -4.68 -12.38 -7.21
C PRO A 306 -3.38 -11.63 -6.88
N LEU A 307 -2.78 -10.96 -7.86
CA LEU A 307 -1.57 -10.17 -7.69
C LEU A 307 -1.80 -8.83 -6.98
N PHE A 308 -3.05 -8.46 -6.69
CA PHE A 308 -3.39 -7.22 -5.97
C PHE A 308 -2.70 -7.13 -4.60
N VAL A 309 -2.50 -8.28 -3.94
CA VAL A 309 -1.80 -8.39 -2.66
C VAL A 309 -0.33 -7.96 -2.73
N PHE A 310 0.25 -7.82 -3.93
CA PHE A 310 1.64 -7.37 -4.10
C PHE A 310 1.76 -5.89 -4.43
N LEU A 311 0.65 -5.18 -4.65
CA LEU A 311 0.69 -3.77 -5.02
C LEU A 311 1.17 -2.87 -3.87
N PRO A 312 1.94 -1.81 -4.16
CA PRO A 312 2.48 -0.93 -3.13
C PRO A 312 1.42 0.01 -2.55
N ALA A 313 1.74 0.65 -1.41
CA ALA A 313 0.86 1.61 -0.73
C ALA A 313 0.40 2.80 -1.60
N ALA A 314 1.07 3.05 -2.74
CA ALA A 314 0.67 4.06 -3.72
C ALA A 314 -0.76 3.83 -4.27
N VAL A 315 -1.22 2.57 -4.36
CA VAL A 315 -2.55 2.26 -4.91
C VAL A 315 -3.70 2.56 -3.95
N VAL A 316 -3.41 2.74 -2.66
CA VAL A 316 -4.42 2.91 -1.60
C VAL A 316 -5.37 4.07 -1.91
N SER A 317 -4.82 5.22 -2.28
CA SER A 317 -5.62 6.42 -2.56
C SER A 317 -6.55 6.24 -3.76
N HIS A 318 -6.10 5.54 -4.80
CA HIS A 318 -6.91 5.26 -5.98
C HIS A 318 -8.07 4.30 -5.68
N VAL A 319 -7.80 3.25 -4.88
CA VAL A 319 -8.83 2.30 -4.44
C VAL A 319 -9.85 2.98 -3.52
N ALA A 320 -9.39 3.78 -2.55
CA ALA A 320 -10.27 4.52 -1.65
C ALA A 320 -11.15 5.52 -2.41
N MET A 321 -10.58 6.22 -3.39
CA MET A 321 -11.33 7.14 -4.26
C MET A 321 -12.42 6.42 -5.06
N ALA A 322 -12.12 5.26 -5.65
CA ALA A 322 -13.10 4.44 -6.36
C ALA A 322 -14.23 3.98 -5.43
N ALA A 323 -13.88 3.44 -4.26
CA ALA A 323 -14.82 2.97 -3.25
C ALA A 323 -15.79 4.09 -2.80
N LYS A 324 -15.28 5.30 -2.58
CA LYS A 324 -16.08 6.47 -2.23
C LYS A 324 -17.10 6.84 -3.30
N GLN A 325 -16.77 6.70 -4.58
CA GLN A 325 -17.73 6.98 -5.66
C GLN A 325 -18.84 5.92 -5.73
N HIS A 326 -18.53 4.65 -5.47
CA HIS A 326 -19.55 3.60 -5.40
C HIS A 326 -20.57 3.87 -4.28
N LEU A 327 -20.11 4.25 -3.10
CA LEU A 327 -21.00 4.66 -1.99
C LEU A 327 -21.82 5.91 -2.33
N ARG A 328 -21.17 6.93 -2.91
CA ARG A 328 -21.88 8.16 -3.32
C ARG A 328 -23.02 7.84 -4.30
N LEU A 329 -22.78 6.98 -5.29
CA LEU A 329 -23.82 6.60 -6.24
C LEU A 329 -24.96 5.86 -5.56
N TRP A 330 -24.66 4.98 -4.60
CA TRP A 330 -25.68 4.30 -3.81
C TRP A 330 -26.57 5.29 -3.06
N SER A 331 -25.99 6.31 -2.43
CA SER A 331 -26.75 7.38 -1.78
C SER A 331 -27.65 8.13 -2.77
N LEU A 332 -27.16 8.43 -3.98
CA LEU A 332 -27.94 9.12 -5.01
C LEU A 332 -29.13 8.27 -5.52
N ILE A 333 -28.94 6.96 -5.66
CA ILE A 333 -30.01 6.03 -6.04
C ILE A 333 -31.07 5.97 -4.94
N ARG A 334 -30.66 5.87 -3.66
CA ARG A 334 -31.60 5.87 -2.52
C ARG A 334 -32.43 7.15 -2.42
N LEU A 335 -31.87 8.29 -2.82
CA LEU A 335 -32.56 9.57 -2.87
C LEU A 335 -33.45 9.73 -4.12
N GLY A 336 -33.46 8.75 -5.03
CA GLY A 336 -34.21 8.82 -6.29
C GLY A 336 -33.65 9.84 -7.28
N MET A 337 -32.40 10.30 -7.08
CA MET A 337 -31.76 11.29 -7.95
C MET A 337 -31.18 10.67 -9.23
N VAL A 338 -30.81 9.40 -9.17
CA VAL A 338 -30.28 8.63 -10.29
C VAL A 338 -31.10 7.35 -10.41
N SER A 339 -31.64 7.07 -11.58
CA SER A 339 -32.27 5.78 -11.87
C SER A 339 -31.21 4.68 -11.87
N ASP A 340 -31.57 3.49 -11.38
CA ASP A 340 -30.63 2.37 -11.28
C ASP A 340 -29.99 2.07 -12.65
N PHE A 341 -28.71 2.44 -12.80
CA PHE A 341 -28.01 2.42 -14.08
C PHE A 341 -27.44 1.03 -14.40
N PHE A 342 -27.34 0.15 -13.39
CA PHE A 342 -26.70 -1.16 -13.52
C PHE A 342 -27.67 -2.22 -14.03
N GLN A 343 -27.90 -2.24 -15.34
CA GLN A 343 -28.51 -3.39 -16.03
C GLN A 343 -27.47 -4.44 -16.47
N GLY A 344 -26.27 -4.43 -15.85
CA GLY A 344 -25.10 -5.20 -16.26
C GLY A 344 -24.76 -6.41 -15.37
N LYS A 345 -23.60 -7.04 -15.63
CA LYS A 345 -23.10 -8.23 -14.91
C LYS A 345 -22.81 -8.01 -13.43
N ASN A 346 -22.47 -6.78 -13.04
CA ASN A 346 -22.16 -6.43 -11.64
C ASN A 346 -23.21 -5.46 -11.10
N THR A 347 -23.86 -5.82 -10.00
CA THR A 347 -24.73 -4.90 -9.27
C THR A 347 -23.90 -3.89 -8.47
N LEU A 348 -24.45 -2.71 -8.17
CA LEU A 348 -23.74 -1.71 -7.36
C LEU A 348 -23.32 -2.28 -5.99
N SER A 349 -24.15 -3.12 -5.38
CA SER A 349 -23.82 -3.81 -4.13
C SER A 349 -22.58 -4.70 -4.25
N GLN A 350 -22.41 -5.41 -5.37
CA GLN A 350 -21.21 -6.21 -5.63
C GLN A 350 -19.95 -5.33 -5.76
N LEU A 351 -20.05 -4.18 -6.45
CA LEU A 351 -18.94 -3.23 -6.54
C LEU A 351 -18.56 -2.65 -5.17
N ILE A 352 -19.55 -2.35 -4.32
CA ILE A 352 -19.29 -1.88 -2.95
C ILE A 352 -18.61 -2.98 -2.13
N TYR A 353 -19.07 -4.23 -2.22
CA TYR A 353 -18.45 -5.37 -1.56
C TYR A 353 -16.99 -5.59 -2.01
N GLN A 354 -16.73 -5.55 -3.32
CA GLN A 354 -15.38 -5.65 -3.87
C GLN A 354 -14.48 -4.51 -3.37
N SER A 355 -15.03 -3.30 -3.26
CA SER A 355 -14.31 -2.12 -2.76
C SER A 355 -13.96 -2.27 -1.27
N TYR A 356 -14.89 -2.78 -0.46
CA TYR A 356 -14.65 -3.13 0.94
C TYR A 356 -13.55 -4.19 1.07
N ARG A 357 -13.66 -5.29 0.31
CA ARG A 357 -12.63 -6.36 0.29
C ARG A 357 -11.26 -5.81 -0.05
N ALA A 358 -11.17 -4.96 -1.08
CA ALA A 358 -9.90 -4.37 -1.49
C ALA A 358 -9.29 -3.47 -0.40
N LEU A 359 -10.09 -2.61 0.24
CA LEU A 359 -9.62 -1.78 1.34
C LEU A 359 -9.28 -2.60 2.59
N SER A 360 -9.98 -3.71 2.85
CA SER A 360 -9.66 -4.64 3.94
C SER A 360 -8.28 -5.29 3.71
N ILE A 361 -8.01 -5.80 2.52
CA ILE A 361 -6.69 -6.32 2.15
C ILE A 361 -5.61 -5.23 2.29
N LEU A 362 -5.90 -3.99 1.90
CA LEU A 362 -4.93 -2.89 2.05
C LEU A 362 -4.75 -2.45 3.50
N SER A 363 -5.79 -2.53 4.33
CA SER A 363 -5.76 -2.10 5.72
C SER A 363 -4.97 -3.04 6.62
N THR A 364 -4.89 -4.33 6.27
CA THR A 364 -3.99 -5.30 6.94
C THR A 364 -2.52 -5.02 6.61
N ARG A 365 -2.24 -4.38 5.47
CA ARG A 365 -0.87 -4.13 4.97
C ARG A 365 -0.35 -2.75 5.33
N PHE A 366 -1.21 -1.75 5.27
CA PHE A 366 -0.81 -0.34 5.35
C PHE A 366 -1.67 0.41 6.37
N ASP A 367 -1.04 0.93 7.43
CA ASP A 367 -1.73 1.76 8.42
C ASP A 367 -2.31 3.05 7.84
N ARG A 368 -1.87 3.42 6.63
CA ARG A 368 -2.44 4.53 5.84
C ARG A 368 -3.95 4.43 5.68
N VAL A 369 -4.51 3.22 5.49
CA VAL A 369 -5.96 3.03 5.35
C VAL A 369 -6.69 3.47 6.63
N GLN A 370 -6.21 3.00 7.78
CA GLN A 370 -6.81 3.32 9.07
C GLN A 370 -6.66 4.79 9.46
N LYS A 371 -5.60 5.47 9.03
CA LYS A 371 -5.36 6.88 9.38
C LYS A 371 -6.18 7.87 8.56
N PHE A 372 -6.33 7.62 7.26
CA PHE A 372 -6.90 8.60 6.33
C PHE A 372 -8.24 8.17 5.74
N TYR A 373 -8.57 6.87 5.81
CA TYR A 373 -9.74 6.30 5.18
C TYR A 373 -10.57 5.45 6.16
N SER A 374 -10.42 5.62 7.48
CA SER A 374 -11.19 4.91 8.51
C SER A 374 -12.70 5.09 8.32
N ASP A 375 -13.14 6.32 8.09
CA ASP A 375 -14.56 6.65 8.02
C ASP A 375 -15.20 5.99 6.80
N LEU A 376 -14.50 6.05 5.65
CA LEU A 376 -14.90 5.36 4.44
C LEU A 376 -14.93 3.83 4.65
N TYR A 377 -13.92 3.29 5.32
CA TYR A 377 -13.85 1.86 5.63
C TYR A 377 -15.03 1.40 6.49
N GLN A 378 -15.37 2.16 7.53
CA GLN A 378 -16.50 1.89 8.42
C GLN A 378 -17.85 2.05 7.70
N GLU A 379 -17.98 3.05 6.82
CA GLU A 379 -19.20 3.26 6.02
C GLU A 379 -19.44 2.08 5.06
N LEU A 380 -18.38 1.59 4.40
CA LEU A 380 -18.44 0.39 3.57
C LEU A 380 -18.82 -0.85 4.39
N GLU A 381 -18.18 -1.05 5.54
CA GLU A 381 -18.48 -2.18 6.43
C GLU A 381 -19.94 -2.17 6.89
N HIS A 382 -20.44 -1.00 7.30
CA HIS A 382 -21.82 -0.81 7.72
C HIS A 382 -22.79 -1.13 6.59
N PHE A 383 -22.56 -0.60 5.38
CA PHE A 383 -23.37 -0.91 4.21
C PHE A 383 -23.45 -2.42 3.96
N ILE A 384 -22.32 -3.13 4.02
CA ILE A 384 -22.29 -4.58 3.79
C ILE A 384 -23.10 -5.34 4.85
N LYS A 385 -22.98 -4.96 6.13
CA LYS A 385 -23.77 -5.55 7.22
C LYS A 385 -25.28 -5.34 7.03
N GLU A 386 -25.69 -4.12 6.65
CA GLU A 386 -27.09 -3.82 6.36
C GLU A 386 -27.62 -4.61 5.16
N TYR A 387 -26.86 -4.64 4.06
CA TYR A 387 -27.24 -5.34 2.83
C TYR A 387 -27.49 -6.83 3.08
N PHE A 388 -26.57 -7.52 3.75
CA PHE A 388 -26.74 -8.95 4.07
C PHE A 388 -27.89 -9.19 5.05
N THR A 389 -28.12 -8.28 6.00
CA THR A 389 -29.25 -8.40 6.93
C THR A 389 -30.59 -8.32 6.19
N GLN A 390 -30.72 -7.39 5.24
CA GLN A 390 -31.93 -7.24 4.42
C GLN A 390 -32.14 -8.44 3.50
N GLN A 391 -31.07 -8.97 2.89
CA GLN A 391 -31.16 -10.14 2.02
C GLN A 391 -31.63 -11.39 2.80
N ASN A 392 -31.06 -11.63 3.99
CA ASN A 392 -31.46 -12.74 4.86
C ASN A 392 -32.94 -12.63 5.31
N GLN A 393 -33.42 -11.41 5.55
CA GLN A 393 -34.84 -11.19 5.88
C GLN A 393 -35.76 -11.47 4.69
N LEU A 394 -35.35 -11.09 3.48
CA LEU A 394 -36.10 -11.36 2.25
C LEU A 394 -36.18 -12.87 2.00
N ASP A 395 -35.05 -13.57 2.08
CA ASP A 395 -34.97 -15.02 1.88
C ASP A 395 -35.79 -15.79 2.91
N SER A 396 -35.72 -15.38 4.18
CA SER A 396 -36.57 -15.95 5.25
C SER A 396 -38.06 -15.73 4.99
N THR A 397 -38.44 -14.58 4.44
CA THR A 397 -39.84 -14.26 4.09
C THR A 397 -40.31 -15.09 2.89
N LEU A 398 -39.46 -15.26 1.87
CA LEU A 398 -39.75 -16.10 0.71
C LEU A 398 -39.88 -17.58 1.10
N LEU A 399 -39.03 -18.08 2.00
CA LEU A 399 -39.11 -19.45 2.51
C LEU A 399 -40.44 -19.68 3.24
N ASN A 400 -40.80 -18.79 4.17
CA ASN A 400 -42.03 -18.91 4.97
C ASN A 400 -43.30 -18.85 4.10
N ASN A 401 -43.30 -18.00 3.06
CA ASN A 401 -44.42 -17.92 2.12
C ASN A 401 -44.51 -19.15 1.20
N THR A 402 -43.38 -19.76 0.84
CA THR A 402 -43.34 -20.99 0.04
C THR A 402 -43.86 -22.19 0.84
N THR A 403 -43.56 -22.28 2.14
CA THR A 403 -44.11 -23.33 3.03
C THR A 403 -45.63 -23.24 3.16
N ILE A 404 -46.21 -22.03 3.22
CA ILE A 404 -47.68 -21.83 3.30
C ILE A 404 -48.40 -22.23 2.00
N VAL A 405 -47.72 -22.18 0.84
CA VAL A 405 -48.30 -22.56 -0.45
C VAL A 405 -48.18 -24.06 -0.73
N ILE A 406 -47.13 -24.73 -0.25
CA ILE A 406 -46.93 -26.18 -0.43
C ILE A 406 -47.94 -27.00 0.39
N ASP A 407 -48.39 -26.51 1.54
CA ASP A 407 -49.50 -27.15 2.28
C ASP A 407 -50.86 -27.05 1.57
N ASN A 408 -50.97 -26.26 0.48
CA ASN A 408 -52.21 -26.05 -0.25
C ASN A 408 -52.21 -26.52 -1.70
N ASN A 409 -51.08 -26.91 -2.31
CA ASN A 409 -51.07 -27.34 -3.71
C ASN A 409 -50.03 -28.42 -4.05
N THR A 410 -50.56 -29.55 -4.52
CA THR A 410 -49.87 -30.69 -5.10
C THR A 410 -49.13 -30.32 -6.40
N ALA A 411 -47.81 -30.51 -6.39
CA ALA A 411 -46.89 -30.83 -7.50
C ALA A 411 -47.00 -30.08 -8.85
N THR A 412 -46.05 -29.19 -9.14
CA THR A 412 -45.44 -29.05 -10.48
C THR A 412 -44.08 -28.34 -10.39
N THR A 413 -43.02 -29.01 -10.85
CA THR A 413 -41.61 -28.56 -10.80
C THR A 413 -41.22 -27.74 -12.03
N THR A 414 -40.63 -26.55 -11.82
CA THR A 414 -39.82 -25.86 -12.84
C THR A 414 -38.55 -25.29 -12.20
N ASN A 415 -37.41 -25.49 -12.86
CA ASN A 415 -36.08 -25.13 -12.40
C ASN A 415 -35.76 -23.67 -12.79
N GLU A 416 -35.53 -22.80 -11.81
CA GLU A 416 -34.91 -21.47 -12.00
C GLU A 416 -33.43 -21.49 -11.55
N PRO A 417 -32.57 -20.61 -12.10
CA PRO A 417 -31.15 -20.58 -11.79
C PRO A 417 -30.87 -19.81 -10.48
N LEU A 418 -30.12 -20.44 -9.57
CA LEU A 418 -29.61 -19.83 -8.33
C LEU A 418 -28.49 -18.79 -8.59
N LEU A 419 -28.51 -17.69 -7.84
CA LEU A 419 -27.40 -16.73 -7.76
C LEU A 419 -26.14 -17.40 -7.17
N PRO A 420 -24.93 -16.92 -7.52
CA PRO A 420 -23.68 -17.39 -6.93
C PRO A 420 -23.61 -17.04 -5.43
N ASP A 421 -23.17 -18.03 -4.64
CA ASP A 421 -23.07 -17.98 -3.18
C ASP A 421 -21.97 -16.99 -2.76
N LEU A 422 -22.37 -15.80 -2.29
CA LEU A 422 -21.46 -14.78 -1.76
C LEU A 422 -21.21 -15.08 -0.28
N GLN A 423 -20.16 -15.84 0.03
CA GLN A 423 -19.73 -16.01 1.42
C GLN A 423 -19.05 -14.73 1.93
N PRO A 424 -19.27 -14.34 3.20
CA PRO A 424 -18.54 -13.25 3.83
C PRO A 424 -17.02 -13.55 3.79
N PRO A 425 -16.17 -12.52 3.70
CA PRO A 425 -14.73 -12.73 3.73
C PRO A 425 -14.36 -13.43 5.05
N PRO A 426 -13.44 -14.41 5.01
CA PRO A 426 -13.05 -15.10 6.23
C PRO A 426 -12.40 -14.12 7.21
N PRO A 427 -12.48 -14.38 8.53
CA PRO A 427 -11.85 -13.54 9.54
C PRO A 427 -10.34 -13.39 9.29
N GLU A 428 -9.79 -12.25 9.71
CA GLU A 428 -8.42 -11.75 9.43
C GLU A 428 -7.28 -12.79 9.64
N SER A 429 -7.52 -13.89 10.36
CA SER A 429 -6.54 -14.92 10.68
C SER A 429 -6.36 -16.04 9.64
N SER A 430 -7.10 -16.06 8.51
CA SER A 430 -7.08 -17.22 7.60
C SER A 430 -6.26 -17.06 6.31
N PHE A 431 -5.60 -15.93 6.08
CA PHE A 431 -4.86 -15.69 4.83
C PHE A 431 -3.53 -16.46 4.74
N THR A 432 -2.99 -16.92 5.87
CA THR A 432 -1.71 -17.65 5.95
C THR A 432 -1.76 -19.06 5.35
N SER A 433 -2.93 -19.67 5.15
CA SER A 433 -3.04 -21.04 4.62
C SER A 433 -3.15 -21.15 3.10
N MET A 434 -3.10 -20.04 2.34
CA MET A 434 -3.18 -20.04 0.87
C MET A 434 -1.82 -20.02 0.15
N LEU A 435 -0.71 -20.01 0.88
CA LEU A 435 0.64 -20.10 0.33
C LEU A 435 1.19 -21.54 0.36
N ASP A 436 0.34 -22.53 0.05
CA ASP A 436 0.74 -23.93 -0.08
C ASP A 436 1.50 -24.16 -1.41
N ASP A 437 2.62 -24.87 -1.34
CA ASP A 437 3.77 -25.01 -2.28
C ASP A 437 3.49 -25.49 -3.73
N SER A 438 2.30 -25.28 -4.29
CA SER A 438 1.88 -25.87 -5.57
C SER A 438 2.06 -25.02 -6.83
N PHE A 439 2.63 -23.81 -6.74
CA PHE A 439 2.96 -22.98 -7.92
C PHE A 439 4.43 -23.13 -8.35
N PHE A 440 4.85 -24.34 -8.70
CA PHE A 440 6.07 -24.54 -9.50
C PHE A 440 5.73 -24.49 -10.99
N PHE A 441 6.13 -23.41 -11.65
CA PHE A 441 6.29 -23.42 -13.11
C PHE A 441 7.56 -24.22 -13.43
N ASP A 442 7.41 -25.30 -14.19
CA ASP A 442 8.55 -25.97 -14.83
C ASP A 442 9.31 -24.96 -15.72
N PRO A 443 10.64 -24.85 -15.61
CA PRO A 443 11.42 -24.05 -16.54
C PRO A 443 11.32 -24.67 -17.95
N PRO A 444 11.21 -23.85 -19.02
CA PRO A 444 11.17 -24.37 -20.38
C PRO A 444 12.49 -25.10 -20.68
N GLN A 445 12.36 -26.39 -21.01
CA GLN A 445 13.46 -27.20 -21.49
C GLN A 445 13.97 -26.64 -22.82
N HIS A 446 15.30 -26.58 -22.91
CA HIS A 446 16.15 -26.26 -24.04
C HIS A 446 15.51 -26.46 -25.43
N PHE A 447 15.62 -25.45 -26.27
CA PHE A 447 15.75 -25.64 -27.72
C PHE A 447 17.21 -25.36 -28.09
N GLU A 448 17.84 -26.36 -28.71
CA GLU A 448 19.15 -26.29 -29.37
C GLU A 448 19.14 -25.33 -30.57
#